data_AF-A0A7S0QHB2-F1
#
_entry.id   AF-A0A7S0QHB2-F1
#
_cell.length_a   1.000
_cell.length_b   1.000
_cell.length_c   1.000
_cell.angle_alpha   90.00
_cell.angle_beta   90.00
_cell.angle_gamma   90.00
#
_symmetry.space_group_name_H-M   'P 1'
#
loop_
_entity.id
_entity.type
_entity.pdbx_description
1 polymer ?
#
loop_
_entity_poly.entity_id
_entity_poly.type
_entity_poly.pdbx_seq_one_letter_code
_entity_poly.pdbx_strand_id
1 'polypeptide(L)'
;IFGKEIRVEITLPVSRTDVCCNSMFWDNITLAISRAFSQAAGKAKAGIEFDQSLCLPEEKKQICNSARRQLAATKLAFRMVEETSKSGIIDNFLTKFALSMGVDEASLNISKLLSAVSDTEGWIYGSVVENGTNAGKYPLIGCPPGFLLINNSIASQTCSQCPYETYSLESLDGCQGPISFSCGNRACNKCPDGAICKGGNSFIPVVPGSLWVPGYDKIKSVTYMYLVSCPEGYELVNQSKRETLNQTAQLNVTSLENSAQFSHDSQQCSMCSRAKYIIDPNRDQCENCPKGATCADGKSFEPSPSDSIWNVEARLLDGRYRWRWRIMECPAGYTLSRDNDYPDQDHCKPCETGTFLLQPTRANLTCLLCPMGGVCDGLNIVRAAQDYWRRDVASSRRTELAVNMSTALIYPEIFRCPPGACQGDNICQNNATGPVCGVCR
;
A
#
# COMPACT_ATOMS: atom_id res chain seq x y z
N ILE A 1 -3.00 18.01 34.84
CA ILE A 1 -2.66 19.40 34.48
C ILE A 1 -3.97 20.18 34.54
N PHE A 2 -4.12 21.08 35.52
CA PHE A 2 -5.33 21.89 35.70
C PHE A 2 -5.28 23.07 34.73
N GLY A 3 -6.08 23.02 33.65
CA GLY A 3 -6.17 24.07 32.65
C GLY A 3 -7.55 24.69 32.63
N LYS A 4 -7.62 26.02 32.53
CA LYS A 4 -8.86 26.73 32.23
C LYS A 4 -9.06 26.69 30.73
N GLU A 5 -10.14 26.06 30.28
CA GLU A 5 -10.51 26.09 28.86
C GLU A 5 -11.19 27.43 28.55
N ILE A 6 -10.70 28.11 27.52
CA ILE A 6 -11.20 29.41 27.10
C ILE A 6 -11.50 29.32 25.61
N ARG A 7 -12.80 29.42 25.28
CA ARG A 7 -13.25 29.62 23.90
C ARG A 7 -13.14 31.10 23.58
N VAL A 8 -12.39 31.41 22.53
CA VAL A 8 -12.28 32.77 22.02
C VAL A 8 -12.92 32.80 20.64
N GLU A 9 -13.88 33.71 20.48
CA GLU A 9 -14.50 34.01 19.20
C GLU A 9 -13.98 35.36 18.70
N ILE A 10 -13.31 35.35 17.56
CA ILE A 10 -12.86 36.54 16.84
C ILE A 10 -13.77 36.76 15.64
N THR A 11 -14.31 37.97 15.50
CA THR A 11 -15.00 38.38 14.27
C THR A 11 -14.05 39.19 13.39
N LEU A 12 -13.73 38.70 12.19
CA LEU A 12 -12.89 39.40 11.23
C LEU A 12 -13.74 40.12 10.16
N PRO A 13 -13.41 41.38 9.82
CA PRO A 13 -14.02 42.09 8.70
C PRO A 13 -13.34 41.68 7.39
N VAL A 14 -13.63 40.49 6.91
CA VAL A 14 -13.04 39.95 5.66
C VAL A 14 -14.11 39.75 4.60
N SER A 15 -13.75 39.87 3.32
CA SER A 15 -14.73 39.66 2.26
C SER A 15 -15.06 38.16 2.17
N ARG A 16 -16.34 37.82 1.96
CA ARG A 16 -16.77 36.42 1.84
C ARG A 16 -16.05 35.68 0.69
N THR A 17 -15.65 36.44 -0.33
CA THR A 17 -14.88 35.96 -1.48
C THR A 17 -13.47 35.52 -1.08
N ASP A 18 -12.78 36.28 -0.24
CA ASP A 18 -11.44 35.91 0.24
C ASP A 18 -11.48 34.64 1.09
N VAL A 19 -12.51 34.49 1.94
CA VAL A 19 -12.69 33.32 2.82
C VAL A 19 -12.95 32.04 2.02
N CYS A 20 -13.80 32.09 0.99
CA CYS A 20 -14.20 30.88 0.25
C CYS A 20 -13.30 30.54 -0.93
N CYS A 21 -12.60 31.52 -1.52
CA CYS A 21 -11.96 31.35 -2.84
C CYS A 21 -10.43 31.50 -2.82
N ASN A 22 -9.85 32.07 -1.76
CA ASN A 22 -8.41 32.25 -1.65
C ASN A 22 -7.82 31.18 -0.73
N SER A 23 -7.18 30.15 -1.29
CA SER A 23 -6.52 29.11 -0.48
C SER A 23 -5.41 29.69 0.41
N MET A 24 -4.72 30.74 -0.05
CA MET A 24 -3.68 31.42 0.73
C MET A 24 -4.23 32.18 1.94
N PHE A 25 -5.53 32.49 1.99
CA PHE A 25 -6.14 33.18 3.12
C PHE A 25 -6.10 32.33 4.39
N TRP A 26 -6.48 31.05 4.29
CA TRP A 26 -6.43 30.11 5.42
C TRP A 26 -5.01 29.74 5.84
N ASP A 27 -4.09 29.64 4.89
CA ASP A 27 -2.67 29.43 5.17
C ASP A 27 -2.09 30.61 5.94
N ASN A 28 -2.42 31.85 5.54
CA ASN A 28 -1.97 33.06 6.22
C ASN A 28 -2.57 33.20 7.63
N ILE A 29 -3.85 32.86 7.83
CA ILE A 29 -4.47 32.84 9.16
C ILE A 29 -3.79 31.79 10.04
N THR A 30 -3.60 30.57 9.53
CA THR A 30 -2.96 29.48 10.27
C THR A 30 -1.53 29.86 10.68
N LEU A 31 -0.80 30.52 9.78
CA LEU A 31 0.55 31.03 10.04
C LEU A 31 0.55 32.17 11.07
N ALA A 32 -0.39 33.10 10.98
CA ALA A 32 -0.54 34.21 11.93
C ALA A 32 -0.88 33.69 13.34
N ILE A 33 -1.79 32.73 13.45
CA ILE A 33 -2.13 32.06 14.71
C ILE A 33 -0.89 31.34 15.28
N SER A 34 -0.17 30.58 14.44
CA SER A 34 1.03 29.85 14.86
C SER A 34 2.15 30.78 15.35
N ARG A 35 2.34 31.93 14.69
CA ARG A 35 3.31 32.96 15.09
C ARG A 35 2.89 33.62 16.41
N ALA A 36 1.62 33.98 16.54
CA ALA A 36 1.08 34.57 17.75
C ALA A 36 1.24 33.61 18.94
N PHE A 37 0.96 32.32 18.77
CA PHE A 37 1.19 31.31 19.82
C PHE A 37 2.67 31.16 20.19
N SER A 38 3.56 31.10 19.19
CA SER A 38 5.00 30.96 19.41
C SER A 38 5.59 32.16 20.16
N GLN A 39 5.04 33.36 19.94
CA GLN A 39 5.46 34.58 20.61
C GLN A 39 4.80 34.79 21.97
N ALA A 40 3.57 34.30 22.17
CA ALA A 40 2.82 34.47 23.41
C ALA A 40 3.12 33.41 24.48
N ALA A 41 3.54 32.20 24.09
CA ALA A 41 3.68 31.08 25.02
C ALA A 41 4.98 30.29 24.82
N GLY A 42 5.80 30.21 25.88
CA GLY A 42 7.02 29.38 25.91
C GLY A 42 6.80 27.87 26.06
N LYS A 43 5.64 27.30 25.66
CA LYS A 43 5.26 25.86 25.54
C LYS A 43 3.74 25.65 25.75
N ALA A 44 2.88 26.14 24.85
CA ALA A 44 1.44 25.78 24.84
C ALA A 44 1.08 25.05 23.54
N LYS A 45 0.10 24.12 23.60
CA LYS A 45 -0.50 23.46 22.42
C LYS A 45 -1.91 24.01 22.19
N ALA A 46 -2.22 24.41 20.96
CA ALA A 46 -3.56 24.86 20.57
C ALA A 46 -4.11 23.95 19.47
N GLY A 47 -5.41 23.64 19.54
CA GLY A 47 -6.17 23.02 18.46
C GLY A 47 -7.01 24.09 17.76
N ILE A 48 -6.88 24.19 16.44
CA ILE A 48 -7.65 25.14 15.63
C ILE A 48 -8.73 24.32 14.91
N GLU A 49 -9.99 24.69 15.11
CA GLU A 49 -11.13 24.09 14.43
C GLU A 49 -11.83 25.20 13.64
N PHE A 50 -11.93 25.04 12.32
CA PHE A 50 -12.54 26.03 11.45
C PHE A 50 -13.99 25.65 11.16
N ASP A 51 -14.92 26.54 11.45
CA ASP A 51 -16.30 26.39 10.99
C ASP A 51 -16.40 26.85 9.52
N GLN A 52 -16.36 25.88 8.60
CA GLN A 52 -16.46 26.11 7.15
C GLN A 52 -17.92 26.17 6.65
N SER A 53 -18.92 26.21 7.53
CA SER A 53 -20.35 26.24 7.15
C SER A 53 -20.73 27.43 6.26
N LEU A 54 -19.88 28.44 6.14
CA LEU A 54 -20.06 29.64 5.30
C LEU A 54 -19.85 29.41 3.79
N CYS A 55 -19.27 28.27 3.38
CA CYS A 55 -18.95 27.97 1.97
C CYS A 55 -19.55 26.62 1.53
N LEU A 56 -20.88 26.54 1.42
CA LEU A 56 -21.54 25.34 0.88
C LEU A 56 -21.05 25.03 -0.56
N PRO A 57 -20.90 23.74 -0.93
CA PRO A 57 -20.29 23.35 -2.21
C PRO A 57 -20.94 23.99 -3.45
N GLU A 58 -22.26 24.16 -3.44
CA GLU A 58 -23.00 24.77 -4.54
C GLU A 58 -22.84 26.31 -4.59
N GLU A 59 -22.75 26.99 -3.45
CA GLU A 59 -22.54 28.44 -3.37
C GLU A 59 -21.12 28.85 -3.75
N LYS A 60 -20.12 27.98 -3.49
CA LYS A 60 -18.70 28.26 -3.75
C LYS A 60 -18.45 28.64 -5.23
N LYS A 61 -19.15 27.98 -6.16
CA LYS A 61 -18.98 28.23 -7.61
C LYS A 61 -19.62 29.55 -8.07
N GLN A 62 -20.69 30.00 -7.40
CA GLN A 62 -21.30 31.32 -7.70
C GLN A 62 -20.52 32.46 -7.05
N ILE A 63 -20.09 32.30 -5.80
CA ILE A 63 -19.38 33.35 -5.05
C ILE A 63 -18.02 33.65 -5.68
N CYS A 64 -17.25 32.63 -6.09
CA CYS A 64 -15.92 32.82 -6.69
C CYS A 64 -15.94 33.43 -8.10
N ASN A 65 -17.08 33.35 -8.80
CA ASN A 65 -17.23 33.88 -10.16
C ASN A 65 -17.85 35.29 -10.20
N SER A 66 -18.34 35.81 -9.07
CA SER A 66 -18.95 37.14 -9.01
C SER A 66 -17.93 38.22 -8.63
N ALA A 67 -17.87 39.32 -9.38
CA ALA A 67 -16.94 40.43 -9.12
C ALA A 67 -17.37 41.34 -7.93
N ARG A 68 -18.46 41.02 -7.22
CA ARG A 68 -18.95 41.82 -6.09
C ARG A 68 -18.36 41.30 -4.79
N ARG A 69 -17.43 42.06 -4.22
CA ARG A 69 -16.95 41.87 -2.84
C ARG A 69 -18.03 42.33 -1.87
N GLN A 70 -18.79 41.39 -1.31
CA GLN A 70 -19.65 41.66 -0.15
C GLN A 70 -18.82 41.48 1.12
N LEU A 71 -18.74 42.53 1.94
CA LEU A 71 -18.17 42.45 3.29
C LEU A 71 -19.11 41.61 4.15
N ALA A 72 -18.61 40.51 4.70
CA ALA A 72 -19.35 39.66 5.61
C ALA A 72 -18.51 39.46 6.88
N ALA A 73 -19.10 39.71 8.03
CA ALA A 73 -18.45 39.42 9.30
C ALA A 73 -18.23 37.90 9.41
N THR A 74 -16.97 37.47 9.36
CA THR A 74 -16.62 36.04 9.49
C THR A 74 -16.19 35.78 10.92
N LYS A 75 -16.85 34.83 11.59
CA LYS A 75 -16.49 34.42 12.94
C LYS A 75 -15.48 33.28 12.88
N LEU A 76 -14.39 33.44 13.61
CA LEU A 76 -13.39 32.41 13.88
C LEU A 76 -13.50 32.05 15.36
N ALA A 77 -13.77 30.79 15.66
CA ALA A 77 -13.72 30.27 17.02
C ALA A 77 -12.44 29.43 17.18
N PHE A 78 -11.72 29.62 18.27
CA PHE A 78 -10.61 28.74 18.61
C PHE A 78 -10.61 28.43 20.10
N ARG A 79 -10.06 27.26 20.43
CA ARG A 79 -10.02 26.72 21.78
C ARG A 79 -8.61 26.88 22.33
N MET A 80 -8.48 27.63 23.43
CA MET A 80 -7.21 27.79 24.14
C MET A 80 -7.33 27.20 25.54
N VAL A 81 -6.28 26.54 25.99
CA VAL A 81 -6.19 26.03 27.37
C VAL A 81 -5.06 26.79 28.06
N GLU A 82 -5.42 27.61 29.06
CA GLU A 82 -4.46 28.37 29.86
C GLU A 82 -4.11 27.55 31.12
N GLU A 83 -2.82 27.31 31.37
CA GLU A 83 -2.37 26.79 32.65
C GLU A 83 -2.63 27.85 33.74
N THR A 84 -3.31 27.43 34.80
CA THR A 84 -3.83 28.30 35.88
C THR A 84 -2.78 29.18 36.58
N SER A 85 -1.48 28.89 36.41
CA SER A 85 -0.37 29.64 37.01
C SER A 85 0.14 30.85 36.21
N LYS A 86 -0.38 31.12 35.00
CA LYS A 86 0.09 32.22 34.13
C LYS A 86 -1.06 33.02 33.53
N SER A 87 -1.73 33.84 34.33
CA SER A 87 -2.75 34.77 33.83
C SER A 87 -2.13 35.81 32.89
N GLY A 88 -2.66 35.90 31.66
CA GLY A 88 -2.28 36.95 30.70
C GLY A 88 -1.70 36.42 29.39
N ILE A 89 -1.60 35.09 29.21
CA ILE A 89 -1.16 34.48 27.95
C ILE A 89 -2.16 34.80 26.84
N ILE A 90 -3.45 34.81 27.18
CA ILE A 90 -4.51 35.07 26.21
C ILE A 90 -4.49 36.52 25.74
N ASP A 91 -4.34 37.47 26.65
CA ASP A 91 -4.34 38.88 26.28
C ASP A 91 -3.09 39.20 25.43
N ASN A 92 -1.92 38.62 25.77
CA ASN A 92 -0.73 38.71 24.91
C ASN A 92 -0.92 38.02 23.55
N PHE A 93 -1.54 36.84 23.50
CA PHE A 93 -1.86 36.16 22.24
C PHE A 93 -2.74 37.03 21.33
N LEU A 94 -3.79 37.64 21.89
CA LEU A 94 -4.72 38.49 21.15
C LEU A 94 -4.02 39.72 20.54
N THR A 95 -3.20 40.42 21.33
CA THR A 95 -2.41 41.55 20.83
C THR A 95 -1.44 41.11 19.72
N LYS A 96 -0.75 39.97 19.87
CA LYS A 96 0.17 39.46 18.84
C LYS A 96 -0.55 38.98 17.59
N PHE A 97 -1.74 38.41 17.73
CA PHE A 97 -2.56 37.98 16.62
C PHE A 97 -3.06 39.18 15.81
N ALA A 98 -3.57 40.22 16.47
CA ALA A 98 -3.99 41.47 15.83
C ALA A 98 -2.84 42.10 15.00
N LEU A 99 -1.64 42.20 15.61
CA LEU A 99 -0.42 42.67 14.95
C LEU A 99 -0.03 41.82 13.73
N SER A 100 -0.10 40.49 13.82
CA SER A 100 0.24 39.61 12.70
C SER A 100 -0.76 39.69 11.55
N MET A 101 -1.99 40.09 11.82
CA MET A 101 -3.03 40.28 10.81
C MET A 101 -3.03 41.70 10.22
N GLY A 102 -2.22 42.62 10.77
CA GLY A 102 -2.20 44.02 10.37
C GLY A 102 -3.51 44.76 10.69
N VAL A 103 -4.25 44.30 11.70
CA VAL A 103 -5.53 44.86 12.13
C VAL A 103 -5.33 45.53 13.49
N ASP A 104 -5.93 46.71 13.68
CA ASP A 104 -5.95 47.37 14.98
C ASP A 104 -6.76 46.53 15.99
N GLU A 105 -6.23 46.36 17.20
CA GLU A 105 -6.83 45.55 18.26
C GLU A 105 -8.25 46.02 18.60
N ALA A 106 -8.51 47.33 18.52
CA ALA A 106 -9.83 47.93 18.73
C ALA A 106 -10.86 47.54 17.67
N SER A 107 -10.43 47.04 16.51
CA SER A 107 -11.31 46.60 15.41
C SER A 107 -11.74 45.14 15.53
N LEU A 108 -11.14 44.37 16.45
CA LEU A 108 -11.49 42.99 16.72
C LEU A 108 -12.57 42.95 17.80
N ASN A 109 -13.81 42.64 17.42
CA ASN A 109 -14.86 42.37 18.41
C ASN A 109 -14.64 40.97 18.99
N ILE A 110 -14.05 40.93 20.19
CA ILE A 110 -13.66 39.70 20.89
C ILE A 110 -14.64 39.43 22.02
N SER A 111 -15.39 38.34 21.89
CA SER A 111 -16.27 37.83 22.95
C SER A 111 -15.50 36.79 23.78
N LYS A 112 -15.20 37.09 25.05
CA LYS A 112 -14.52 36.14 25.96
C LYS A 112 -15.57 35.33 26.73
N LEU A 113 -15.78 34.07 26.37
CA LEU A 113 -16.61 33.14 27.15
C LEU A 113 -15.72 32.36 28.12
N LEU A 114 -15.84 32.67 29.41
CA LEU A 114 -15.12 31.99 30.49
C LEU A 114 -16.06 30.99 31.17
N SER A 115 -15.92 29.70 30.88
CA SER A 115 -16.51 28.64 31.72
C SER A 115 -15.43 28.11 32.68
N ALA A 116 -15.66 28.26 33.99
CA ALA A 116 -14.82 27.63 35.00
C ALA A 116 -15.40 26.22 35.29
N VAL A 117 -14.63 25.18 35.02
CA VAL A 117 -14.99 23.80 35.40
C VAL A 117 -14.33 23.55 36.76
N SER A 118 -15.12 23.58 37.84
CA SER A 118 -14.60 23.52 39.21
C SER A 118 -14.40 22.12 39.79
N ASP A 119 -14.90 21.06 39.13
CA ASP A 119 -14.77 19.68 39.62
C ASP A 119 -14.32 18.75 38.48
N THR A 120 -13.01 18.48 38.37
CA THR A 120 -12.40 17.67 37.28
C THR A 120 -11.63 16.44 37.77
N GLU A 121 -11.86 15.97 38.99
CA GLU A 121 -11.26 14.70 39.42
C GLU A 121 -11.70 13.56 38.48
N GLY A 122 -10.74 12.95 37.78
CA GLY A 122 -10.96 11.84 36.84
C GLY A 122 -11.05 12.20 35.36
N TRP A 123 -10.94 13.49 34.97
CA TRP A 123 -11.08 13.90 33.57
C TRP A 123 -9.72 13.82 32.84
N ILE A 124 -9.73 13.24 31.64
CA ILE A 124 -8.53 13.08 30.81
C ILE A 124 -8.56 14.15 29.71
N TYR A 125 -7.39 14.68 29.37
CA TYR A 125 -7.28 15.64 28.27
C TYR A 125 -7.83 15.05 26.97
N GLY A 126 -8.77 15.75 26.33
CA GLY A 126 -9.46 15.29 25.11
C GLY A 126 -10.81 14.60 25.34
N SER A 127 -11.27 14.49 26.59
CA SER A 127 -12.65 14.09 26.91
C SER A 127 -13.66 15.11 26.36
N VAL A 128 -14.81 14.62 25.89
CA VAL A 128 -15.89 15.46 25.34
C VAL A 128 -17.07 15.41 26.31
N VAL A 129 -17.60 16.59 26.67
CA VAL A 129 -18.77 16.72 27.54
C VAL A 129 -19.89 17.50 26.87
N GLU A 130 -21.13 17.13 27.16
CA GLU A 130 -22.31 17.86 26.71
C GLU A 130 -22.75 18.87 27.77
N ASN A 131 -23.32 20.01 27.35
CA ASN A 131 -23.87 21.00 28.29
C ASN A 131 -25.03 20.37 29.07
N GLY A 132 -24.80 20.07 30.34
CA GLY A 132 -25.79 19.43 31.21
C GLY A 132 -26.94 20.36 31.56
N THR A 133 -28.18 19.87 31.43
CA THR A 133 -29.41 20.54 31.89
C THR A 133 -29.74 20.27 33.36
N ASN A 134 -29.00 19.35 34.01
CA ASN A 134 -29.28 18.87 35.37
C ASN A 134 -28.21 19.34 36.36
N ALA A 135 -28.55 20.35 37.16
CA ALA A 135 -27.86 20.70 38.42
C ALA A 135 -26.32 20.90 38.34
N GLY A 136 -25.80 21.38 37.20
CA GLY A 136 -24.37 21.69 37.04
C GLY A 136 -23.46 20.47 36.83
N LYS A 137 -24.01 19.27 36.58
CA LYS A 137 -23.22 18.09 36.21
C LYS A 137 -23.22 17.91 34.70
N TYR A 138 -22.04 17.70 34.13
CA TYR A 138 -21.82 17.56 32.69
C TYR A 138 -21.60 16.09 32.34
N PRO A 139 -22.44 15.47 31.48
CA PRO A 139 -22.21 14.10 31.04
C PRO A 139 -21.02 14.03 30.09
N LEU A 140 -20.13 13.08 30.36
CA LEU A 140 -19.06 12.62 29.50
C LEU A 140 -19.66 11.81 28.34
N ILE A 141 -19.60 12.40 27.14
CA ILE A 141 -20.13 11.80 25.91
C ILE A 141 -19.04 11.14 25.06
N GLY A 142 -17.77 11.34 25.41
CA GLY A 142 -16.66 10.70 24.74
C GLY A 142 -15.34 10.78 25.49
N CYS A 143 -14.46 9.83 25.18
CA CYS A 143 -13.09 9.77 25.65
C CYS A 143 -12.11 9.95 24.48
N PRO A 144 -10.86 10.37 24.75
CA PRO A 144 -9.84 10.41 23.71
C PRO A 144 -9.54 8.99 23.17
N PRO A 145 -8.99 8.86 21.95
CA PRO A 145 -8.60 7.56 21.41
C PRO A 145 -7.73 6.75 22.38
N GLY A 146 -8.03 5.46 22.49
CA GLY A 146 -7.35 4.55 23.43
C GLY A 146 -7.97 4.47 24.82
N PHE A 147 -9.03 5.22 25.06
CA PHE A 147 -9.78 5.16 26.29
C PHE A 147 -11.23 4.79 25.99
N LEU A 148 -11.76 3.85 26.77
CA LEU A 148 -13.17 3.49 26.73
C LEU A 148 -13.96 4.36 27.70
N LEU A 149 -15.09 4.88 27.23
CA LEU A 149 -16.05 5.55 28.10
C LEU A 149 -16.71 4.52 29.03
N ILE A 150 -16.51 4.63 30.33
CA ILE A 150 -17.27 3.88 31.33
C ILE A 150 -18.30 4.84 31.89
N ASN A 151 -19.56 4.63 31.56
CA ASN A 151 -20.66 5.49 32.00
C ASN A 151 -21.76 4.61 32.59
N ASN A 152 -21.64 4.29 33.89
CA ASN A 152 -22.68 3.57 34.63
C ASN A 152 -23.72 4.53 35.25
N SER A 153 -23.30 5.75 35.59
CA SER A 153 -24.14 6.82 36.12
C SER A 153 -23.45 8.16 35.89
N ILE A 154 -24.19 9.28 35.92
CA ILE A 154 -23.62 10.65 35.83
C ILE A 154 -22.52 10.90 36.88
N ALA A 155 -22.58 10.23 38.03
CA ALA A 155 -21.60 10.39 39.11
C ALA A 155 -20.36 9.49 38.97
N SER A 156 -20.38 8.49 38.07
CA SER A 156 -19.34 7.46 37.95
C SER A 156 -18.77 7.35 36.53
N GLN A 157 -18.88 8.44 35.75
CA GLN A 157 -18.35 8.49 34.40
C GLN A 157 -16.84 8.65 34.42
N THR A 158 -16.14 7.78 33.70
CA THR A 158 -14.68 7.83 33.62
C THR A 158 -14.20 7.32 32.27
N CYS A 159 -12.99 7.71 31.90
CA CYS A 159 -12.28 7.18 30.75
C CYS A 159 -11.29 6.12 31.23
N SER A 160 -11.50 4.87 30.85
CA SER A 160 -10.59 3.77 31.20
C SER A 160 -9.62 3.51 30.06
N GLN A 161 -8.32 3.56 30.34
CA GLN A 161 -7.30 3.28 29.34
C GLN A 161 -7.29 1.79 28.99
N CYS A 162 -7.16 1.49 27.70
CA CYS A 162 -6.95 0.11 27.28
C CYS A 162 -5.60 -0.43 27.78
N PRO A 163 -5.57 -1.59 28.45
CA PRO A 163 -4.34 -2.22 28.93
C PRO A 163 -3.45 -2.70 27.77
N TYR A 164 -2.21 -3.09 28.09
CA TYR A 164 -1.29 -3.71 27.14
C TYR A 164 -1.94 -4.91 26.40
N GLU A 165 -1.51 -5.19 25.17
CA GLU A 165 -2.12 -6.20 24.27
C GLU A 165 -3.57 -5.95 23.87
N THR A 166 -4.11 -4.77 24.19
CA THR A 166 -5.44 -4.35 23.75
C THR A 166 -5.42 -2.94 23.18
N TYR A 167 -6.48 -2.56 22.48
CA TYR A 167 -6.63 -1.21 21.93
C TYR A 167 -8.10 -0.78 21.86
N SER A 168 -8.33 0.52 21.69
CA SER A 168 -9.61 1.09 21.29
C SER A 168 -9.37 2.27 20.36
N LEU A 169 -10.17 2.34 19.29
CA LEU A 169 -10.10 3.39 18.29
C LEU A 169 -11.15 4.47 18.57
N GLU A 170 -12.30 4.06 19.08
CA GLU A 170 -13.39 4.96 19.42
C GLU A 170 -13.81 4.76 20.88
N SER A 171 -14.09 5.87 21.54
CA SER A 171 -14.53 5.82 22.94
C SER A 171 -15.85 5.11 23.16
N LEU A 172 -16.61 4.79 22.11
CA LEU A 172 -17.88 4.07 22.16
C LEU A 172 -17.77 2.61 21.70
N ASP A 173 -16.56 2.08 21.44
CA ASP A 173 -16.32 0.68 21.06
C ASP A 173 -16.98 -0.33 22.02
N GLY A 174 -17.99 -1.07 21.55
CA GLY A 174 -18.71 -2.08 22.34
C GLY A 174 -19.90 -1.56 23.16
N CYS A 175 -20.30 -0.29 23.01
CA CYS A 175 -21.59 0.17 23.53
C CYS A 175 -22.72 -0.38 22.65
N GLN A 176 -23.65 -1.13 23.22
CA GLN A 176 -24.84 -1.56 22.48
C GLN A 176 -25.82 -0.40 22.34
N GLY A 177 -26.01 0.05 21.10
CA GLY A 177 -27.04 1.01 20.71
C GLY A 177 -26.54 2.45 20.55
N PRO A 178 -27.25 3.27 19.76
CA PRO A 178 -26.77 4.59 19.34
C PRO A 178 -26.63 5.60 20.49
N ILE A 179 -27.32 5.41 21.63
CA ILE A 179 -27.32 6.35 22.76
C ILE A 179 -27.78 5.64 24.06
N SER A 180 -27.31 4.43 24.35
CA SER A 180 -27.62 3.84 25.65
C SER A 180 -26.88 4.62 26.74
N PHE A 181 -27.63 5.19 27.69
CA PHE A 181 -27.10 5.97 28.81
C PHE A 181 -26.16 5.17 29.72
N SER A 182 -26.01 3.87 29.48
CA SER A 182 -25.17 2.96 30.24
C SER A 182 -24.18 2.22 29.34
N CYS A 183 -22.96 2.76 29.21
CA CYS A 183 -21.83 2.01 28.66
C CYS A 183 -21.06 1.40 29.83
N GLY A 184 -21.58 0.28 30.33
CA GLY A 184 -21.00 -0.48 31.43
C GLY A 184 -19.83 -1.35 30.99
N ASN A 185 -19.11 -1.90 31.97
CA ASN A 185 -17.88 -2.71 31.85
C ASN A 185 -17.74 -3.44 30.51
N ARG A 186 -16.79 -2.98 29.69
CA ARG A 186 -16.48 -3.54 28.37
C ARG A 186 -14.99 -3.78 28.24
N ALA A 187 -14.65 -4.81 27.47
CA ALA A 187 -13.27 -5.13 27.15
C ALA A 187 -12.81 -4.28 25.97
N CYS A 188 -11.55 -3.86 26.01
CA CYS A 188 -10.86 -3.34 24.83
C CYS A 188 -10.70 -4.43 23.78
N ASN A 189 -10.47 -4.03 22.54
CA ASN A 189 -10.22 -4.97 21.45
C ASN A 189 -8.90 -5.69 21.67
N LYS A 190 -8.89 -7.00 21.47
CA LYS A 190 -7.66 -7.78 21.47
C LYS A 190 -6.77 -7.30 20.33
N CYS A 191 -5.48 -7.10 20.61
CA CYS A 191 -4.52 -6.77 19.55
C CYS A 191 -4.45 -7.90 18.51
N PRO A 192 -4.48 -7.60 17.20
CA PRO A 192 -4.32 -8.62 16.18
C PRO A 192 -2.89 -9.15 16.16
N ASP A 193 -2.71 -10.43 15.80
CA ASP A 193 -1.42 -11.12 15.78
C ASP A 193 -0.36 -10.39 14.93
N GLY A 194 -0.79 -9.69 13.87
CA GLY A 194 0.07 -8.90 13.00
C GLY A 194 0.42 -7.49 13.51
N ALA A 195 0.07 -7.14 14.75
CA ALA A 195 0.36 -5.85 15.34
C ALA A 195 0.83 -5.94 16.80
N ILE A 196 1.48 -4.87 17.26
CA ILE A 196 1.90 -4.67 18.64
C ILE A 196 1.07 -3.51 19.21
N CYS A 197 0.28 -3.80 20.24
CA CYS A 197 -0.55 -2.81 20.92
C CYS A 197 0.01 -2.55 22.32
N LYS A 198 0.49 -1.32 22.55
CA LYS A 198 1.04 -0.91 23.86
C LYS A 198 -0.04 -0.43 24.85
N GLY A 199 -1.30 -0.76 24.58
CA GLY A 199 -2.46 -0.16 25.22
C GLY A 199 -2.84 1.17 24.57
N GLY A 200 -3.99 1.70 25.00
CA GLY A 200 -4.54 2.92 24.41
C GLY A 200 -4.92 2.76 22.93
N ASN A 201 -4.52 3.75 22.12
CA ASN A 201 -4.65 3.75 20.66
C ASN A 201 -3.32 3.45 19.96
N SER A 202 -2.32 2.97 20.71
CA SER A 202 -1.01 2.66 20.15
C SER A 202 -1.09 1.38 19.34
N PHE A 203 -0.97 1.51 18.03
CA PHE A 203 -1.01 0.40 17.08
C PHE A 203 0.24 0.46 16.21
N ILE A 204 1.10 -0.55 16.30
CA ILE A 204 2.34 -0.64 15.51
C ILE A 204 2.31 -1.96 14.74
N PRO A 205 2.31 -1.96 13.40
CA PRO A 205 2.35 -3.20 12.64
C PRO A 205 3.63 -4.00 12.94
N VAL A 206 3.51 -5.32 13.09
CA VAL A 206 4.68 -6.22 13.28
C VAL A 206 5.57 -6.22 12.04
N VAL A 207 4.95 -6.22 10.86
CA VAL A 207 5.65 -6.16 9.57
C VAL A 207 5.63 -4.72 9.04
N PRO A 208 6.79 -4.03 8.96
CA PRO A 208 6.87 -2.69 8.39
C PRO A 208 6.36 -2.67 6.94
N GLY A 209 5.58 -1.64 6.59
CA GLY A 209 4.99 -1.50 5.27
C GLY A 209 3.66 -2.24 5.06
N SER A 210 3.18 -2.99 6.06
CA SER A 210 1.78 -3.47 6.03
C SER A 210 0.80 -2.31 6.23
N LEU A 211 -0.31 -2.35 5.48
CA LEU A 211 -1.34 -1.32 5.55
C LEU A 211 -2.48 -1.80 6.44
N TRP A 212 -2.75 -1.06 7.50
CA TRP A 212 -3.85 -1.28 8.41
C TRP A 212 -4.78 -0.08 8.40
N VAL A 213 -6.09 -0.32 8.36
CA VAL A 213 -7.07 0.75 8.41
C VAL A 213 -8.22 0.39 9.36
N PRO A 214 -8.88 1.39 9.96
CA PRO A 214 -10.03 1.14 10.82
C PRO A 214 -11.22 0.60 10.02
N GLY A 215 -11.91 -0.39 10.58
CA GLY A 215 -13.19 -0.93 10.12
C GLY A 215 -14.19 -0.96 11.28
N TYR A 216 -15.48 -1.04 10.96
CA TYR A 216 -16.56 -1.00 11.96
C TYR A 216 -17.43 -2.26 11.88
N ASP A 217 -17.57 -2.98 12.99
CA ASP A 217 -18.51 -4.09 13.15
C ASP A 217 -19.85 -3.52 13.63
N LYS A 218 -20.83 -3.42 12.72
CA LYS A 218 -22.17 -2.93 13.07
C LYS A 218 -22.87 -3.80 14.12
N ILE A 219 -22.61 -5.10 14.14
CA ILE A 219 -23.28 -6.06 15.03
C ILE A 219 -22.73 -5.89 16.46
N LYS A 220 -21.41 -5.77 16.59
CA LYS A 220 -20.75 -5.57 17.88
C LYS A 220 -20.69 -4.11 18.32
N SER A 221 -20.97 -3.17 17.40
CA SER A 221 -20.74 -1.74 17.58
C SER A 221 -19.30 -1.43 18.02
N VAL A 222 -18.33 -2.06 17.36
CA VAL A 222 -16.90 -1.97 17.68
C VAL A 222 -16.12 -1.58 16.44
N THR A 223 -15.22 -0.60 16.58
CA THR A 223 -14.22 -0.26 15.57
C THR A 223 -12.96 -1.10 15.81
N TYR A 224 -12.47 -1.77 14.78
CA TYR A 224 -11.29 -2.64 14.81
C TYR A 224 -10.30 -2.24 13.71
N MET A 225 -9.04 -2.65 13.83
CA MET A 225 -8.07 -2.53 12.73
C MET A 225 -8.19 -3.72 11.78
N TYR A 226 -8.17 -3.46 10.47
CA TYR A 226 -8.08 -4.50 9.45
C TYR A 226 -6.83 -4.32 8.58
N LEU A 227 -6.14 -5.42 8.34
CA LEU A 227 -4.98 -5.56 7.46
C LEU A 227 -5.47 -5.58 6.01
N VAL A 228 -5.13 -4.53 5.28
CA VAL A 228 -5.51 -4.34 3.87
C VAL A 228 -4.50 -5.00 2.94
N SER A 229 -3.21 -4.82 3.24
CA SER A 229 -2.14 -5.25 2.36
C SER A 229 -0.85 -5.60 3.09
N CYS A 230 -0.13 -6.54 2.52
CA CYS A 230 1.21 -6.95 2.94
C CYS A 230 2.27 -6.45 1.94
N PRO A 231 3.50 -6.16 2.40
CA PRO A 231 4.59 -5.82 1.50
C PRO A 231 5.03 -7.06 0.68
N GLU A 232 5.81 -6.81 -0.38
CA GLU A 232 6.39 -7.88 -1.22
C GLU A 232 7.18 -8.89 -0.39
N GLY A 233 7.06 -10.17 -0.73
CA GLY A 233 7.68 -11.29 0.00
C GLY A 233 6.89 -11.78 1.22
N TYR A 234 5.73 -11.17 1.51
CA TYR A 234 4.82 -11.61 2.57
C TYR A 234 3.47 -12.00 1.98
N GLU A 235 2.84 -13.03 2.53
CA GLU A 235 1.45 -13.39 2.25
C GLU A 235 0.51 -12.84 3.33
N LEU A 236 -0.66 -12.39 2.92
CA LEU A 236 -1.73 -11.96 3.82
C LEU A 236 -2.43 -13.17 4.43
N VAL A 237 -2.16 -13.44 5.71
CA VAL A 237 -2.78 -14.53 6.49
C VAL A 237 -4.02 -13.98 7.16
N ASN A 238 -5.14 -13.92 6.42
CA ASN A 238 -6.49 -13.81 6.98
C ASN A 238 -7.61 -14.02 5.93
N GLN A 239 -7.50 -15.04 5.07
CA GLN A 239 -8.35 -15.12 3.87
C GLN A 239 -9.76 -15.72 4.08
N SER A 240 -10.18 -16.03 5.32
CA SER A 240 -11.42 -16.80 5.58
C SER A 240 -12.71 -16.19 5.01
N LYS A 241 -12.73 -14.91 4.59
CA LYS A 241 -13.92 -14.26 4.00
C LYS A 241 -13.79 -13.82 2.54
N ARG A 242 -12.60 -13.80 1.92
CA ARG A 242 -12.50 -13.48 0.47
C ARG A 242 -12.80 -14.69 -0.41
N GLU A 243 -12.60 -15.88 0.12
CA GLU A 243 -12.85 -17.14 -0.59
C GLU A 243 -14.34 -17.42 -0.77
N THR A 244 -15.17 -16.99 0.17
CA THR A 244 -16.62 -17.16 0.08
C THR A 244 -17.23 -16.24 -0.98
N LEU A 245 -16.74 -15.01 -1.13
CA LEU A 245 -17.29 -14.04 -2.09
C LEU A 245 -17.12 -14.45 -3.57
N ASN A 246 -16.13 -15.27 -3.89
CA ASN A 246 -15.98 -15.84 -5.24
C ASN A 246 -16.76 -17.15 -5.44
N GLN A 247 -17.19 -17.83 -4.37
CA GLN A 247 -18.00 -19.04 -4.46
C GLN A 247 -19.52 -18.76 -4.42
N THR A 248 -19.99 -17.71 -3.73
CA THR A 248 -21.44 -17.39 -3.68
C THR A 248 -21.98 -16.74 -4.94
N ALA A 249 -21.15 -16.35 -5.90
CA ALA A 249 -21.63 -15.89 -7.21
C ALA A 249 -22.25 -17.03 -8.06
N GLN A 250 -22.17 -18.30 -7.62
CA GLN A 250 -22.68 -19.46 -8.37
C GLN A 250 -23.71 -20.32 -7.62
N LEU A 251 -24.06 -20.03 -6.37
CA LEU A 251 -25.01 -20.85 -5.60
C LEU A 251 -26.04 -19.98 -4.86
N ASN A 252 -27.30 -20.04 -5.33
CA ASN A 252 -28.49 -19.52 -4.64
C ASN A 252 -28.67 -20.23 -3.29
N VAL A 253 -28.08 -19.70 -2.20
CA VAL A 253 -28.25 -20.28 -0.86
C VAL A 253 -28.56 -19.19 0.16
N THR A 254 -29.80 -19.18 0.62
CA THR A 254 -30.40 -18.36 1.68
C THR A 254 -30.00 -18.80 3.11
N SER A 255 -28.84 -19.44 3.32
CA SER A 255 -28.45 -19.96 4.65
C SER A 255 -26.94 -19.85 4.95
N LEU A 256 -26.36 -18.66 4.83
CA LEU A 256 -24.95 -18.36 5.14
C LEU A 256 -24.72 -17.62 6.48
N GLU A 257 -25.64 -17.75 7.44
CA GLU A 257 -25.50 -17.11 8.76
C GLU A 257 -24.52 -17.83 9.72
N ASN A 258 -24.00 -19.01 9.35
CA ASN A 258 -22.96 -19.72 10.10
C ASN A 258 -21.57 -19.66 9.44
N SER A 259 -21.34 -18.66 8.58
CA SER A 259 -20.06 -18.48 7.89
C SER A 259 -18.95 -18.13 8.90
N ALA A 260 -17.86 -18.90 8.83
CA ALA A 260 -16.67 -18.82 9.69
C ALA A 260 -16.41 -17.40 10.18
N GLN A 261 -16.61 -17.21 11.49
CA GLN A 261 -16.46 -15.94 12.17
C GLN A 261 -15.06 -15.40 11.87
N PHE A 262 -14.99 -14.39 11.01
CA PHE A 262 -13.75 -13.73 10.64
C PHE A 262 -13.10 -13.22 11.92
N SER A 263 -11.97 -13.83 12.28
CA SER A 263 -11.22 -13.38 13.43
C SER A 263 -10.40 -12.18 12.99
N HIS A 264 -10.84 -11.00 13.41
CA HIS A 264 -10.05 -9.80 13.28
C HIS A 264 -8.73 -9.91 14.06
N ASP A 265 -8.64 -10.86 14.98
CA ASP A 265 -7.49 -11.04 15.87
C ASP A 265 -6.37 -11.84 15.20
N SER A 266 -6.65 -12.68 14.20
CA SER A 266 -5.64 -13.56 13.57
C SER A 266 -4.99 -12.98 12.32
N GLN A 267 -5.26 -11.70 11.98
CA GLN A 267 -4.70 -11.11 10.76
C GLN A 267 -3.22 -10.80 10.94
N GLN A 268 -2.40 -11.27 10.00
CA GLN A 268 -0.98 -10.98 9.97
C GLN A 268 -0.42 -11.10 8.54
N CYS A 269 0.75 -10.50 8.33
CA CYS A 269 1.57 -10.77 7.17
C CYS A 269 2.59 -11.85 7.54
N SER A 270 2.63 -12.95 6.81
CA SER A 270 3.60 -14.03 7.01
C SER A 270 4.65 -13.98 5.92
N MET A 271 5.93 -14.05 6.28
CA MET A 271 7.02 -14.03 5.29
C MET A 271 7.04 -15.35 4.51
N CYS A 272 7.18 -15.28 3.19
CA CYS A 272 7.40 -16.47 2.38
C CYS A 272 8.73 -17.12 2.76
N SER A 273 8.73 -18.44 2.96
CA SER A 273 9.96 -19.19 3.25
C SER A 273 10.97 -19.08 2.11
N ARG A 274 12.26 -19.30 2.41
CA ARG A 274 13.27 -19.53 1.37
C ARG A 274 12.80 -20.64 0.42
N ALA A 275 13.07 -20.51 -0.87
CA ALA A 275 12.55 -21.38 -1.94
C ALA A 275 11.03 -21.28 -2.22
N LYS A 276 10.36 -20.24 -1.71
CA LYS A 276 9.03 -19.85 -2.17
C LYS A 276 9.06 -18.46 -2.80
N TYR A 277 7.99 -18.10 -3.49
CA TYR A 277 7.75 -16.76 -4.02
C TYR A 277 6.26 -16.41 -3.89
N ILE A 278 5.93 -15.14 -4.06
CA ILE A 278 4.55 -14.66 -4.12
C ILE A 278 4.40 -13.65 -5.27
N ILE A 279 3.29 -13.71 -5.99
CA ILE A 279 3.00 -12.79 -7.11
C ILE A 279 2.27 -11.55 -6.60
N ASP A 280 1.09 -11.71 -5.99
CA ASP A 280 0.39 -10.64 -5.28
C ASP A 280 0.25 -10.98 -3.77
N PRO A 281 1.01 -10.32 -2.88
CA PRO A 281 0.90 -10.43 -1.42
C PRO A 281 -0.51 -10.40 -0.82
N ASN A 282 -1.45 -9.74 -1.51
CA ASN A 282 -2.79 -9.42 -1.01
C ASN A 282 -3.88 -10.36 -1.53
N ARG A 283 -3.53 -11.23 -2.48
CA ARG A 283 -4.46 -12.15 -3.14
C ARG A 283 -3.95 -13.58 -3.15
N ASP A 284 -2.65 -13.75 -3.24
CA ASP A 284 -2.01 -15.04 -3.45
C ASP A 284 -1.42 -15.60 -2.15
N GLN A 285 -1.03 -16.87 -2.22
CA GLN A 285 -0.29 -17.56 -1.17
C GLN A 285 1.14 -17.79 -1.65
N CYS A 286 2.07 -18.02 -0.73
CA CYS A 286 3.44 -18.33 -1.09
C CYS A 286 3.50 -19.68 -1.85
N GLU A 287 3.98 -19.64 -3.10
CA GLU A 287 4.11 -20.79 -4.00
C GLU A 287 5.57 -21.30 -4.03
N ASN A 288 5.76 -22.58 -4.36
CA ASN A 288 7.10 -23.17 -4.47
C ASN A 288 7.86 -22.58 -5.66
N CYS A 289 9.13 -22.21 -5.45
CA CYS A 289 9.98 -21.69 -6.50
C CYS A 289 10.17 -22.71 -7.64
N PRO A 290 9.94 -22.34 -8.91
CA PRO A 290 10.18 -23.22 -10.04
C PRO A 290 11.66 -23.57 -10.19
N LYS A 291 11.96 -24.78 -10.68
CA LYS A 291 13.35 -25.22 -10.96
C LYS A 291 14.12 -24.28 -11.89
N GLY A 292 13.41 -23.62 -12.80
CA GLY A 292 13.96 -22.64 -13.74
C GLY A 292 14.15 -21.25 -13.16
N ALA A 293 14.00 -21.05 -11.86
CA ALA A 293 14.17 -19.74 -11.22
C ALA A 293 14.88 -19.86 -9.88
N THR A 294 15.40 -18.73 -9.40
CA THR A 294 15.95 -18.58 -8.05
C THR A 294 15.05 -17.66 -7.25
N CYS A 295 14.65 -18.11 -6.06
CA CYS A 295 13.82 -17.34 -5.12
C CYS A 295 14.52 -17.28 -3.76
N ALA A 296 15.40 -16.29 -3.59
CA ALA A 296 16.34 -16.24 -2.48
C ALA A 296 15.69 -15.85 -1.15
N ASP A 297 14.70 -14.95 -1.19
CA ASP A 297 14.17 -14.24 -0.03
C ASP A 297 12.63 -14.24 0.04
N GLY A 298 11.95 -15.05 -0.78
CA GLY A 298 10.48 -15.03 -0.85
C GLY A 298 9.91 -13.87 -1.67
N LYS A 299 10.74 -12.87 -1.98
CA LYS A 299 10.38 -11.64 -2.67
C LYS A 299 10.86 -11.65 -4.11
N SER A 300 12.10 -12.07 -4.36
CA SER A 300 12.69 -12.09 -5.68
C SER A 300 12.28 -13.35 -6.45
N PHE A 301 11.99 -13.14 -7.73
CA PHE A 301 11.85 -14.19 -8.73
C PHE A 301 12.87 -13.88 -9.83
N GLU A 302 13.94 -14.67 -9.88
CA GLU A 302 15.02 -14.48 -10.85
C GLU A 302 15.07 -15.65 -11.83
N PRO A 303 14.73 -15.43 -13.12
CA PRO A 303 14.79 -16.45 -14.15
C PRO A 303 16.19 -17.08 -14.31
N SER A 304 16.21 -18.39 -14.57
CA SER A 304 17.41 -19.16 -14.88
C SER A 304 17.14 -20.08 -16.09
N PRO A 305 17.67 -19.75 -17.27
CA PRO A 305 18.57 -18.63 -17.58
C PRO A 305 17.85 -17.28 -17.57
N SER A 306 18.60 -16.18 -17.38
CA SER A 306 18.06 -14.84 -17.15
C SER A 306 17.27 -14.25 -18.33
N ASP A 307 17.49 -14.77 -19.54
CA ASP A 307 16.83 -14.38 -20.79
C ASP A 307 15.65 -15.27 -21.15
N SER A 308 15.24 -16.20 -20.27
CA SER A 308 13.99 -16.93 -20.43
C SER A 308 12.78 -16.01 -20.24
N ILE A 309 11.73 -16.25 -21.02
CA ILE A 309 10.49 -15.46 -20.99
C ILE A 309 9.47 -16.20 -20.13
N TRP A 310 8.93 -15.51 -19.12
CA TRP A 310 7.95 -16.04 -18.18
C TRP A 310 6.63 -15.29 -18.28
N ASN A 311 5.55 -15.99 -17.98
CA ASN A 311 4.23 -15.38 -17.84
C ASN A 311 3.51 -15.93 -16.62
N VAL A 312 2.60 -15.14 -16.07
CA VAL A 312 1.75 -15.57 -14.96
C VAL A 312 0.53 -16.29 -15.54
N GLU A 313 0.29 -17.51 -15.08
CA GLU A 313 -0.89 -18.30 -15.45
C GLU A 313 -1.72 -18.64 -14.21
N ALA A 314 -3.05 -18.55 -14.35
CA ALA A 314 -3.97 -19.03 -13.33
C ALA A 314 -4.24 -20.52 -13.56
N ARG A 315 -4.10 -21.33 -12.51
CA ARG A 315 -4.47 -22.74 -12.53
C ARG A 315 -5.43 -23.07 -11.41
N LEU A 316 -6.47 -23.84 -11.75
CA LEU A 316 -7.39 -24.40 -10.76
C LEU A 316 -6.70 -25.59 -10.08
N LEU A 317 -6.35 -25.44 -8.81
CA LEU A 317 -5.78 -26.46 -7.94
C LEU A 317 -6.65 -26.57 -6.69
N ASP A 318 -7.15 -27.76 -6.37
CA ASP A 318 -8.02 -28.01 -5.21
C ASP A 318 -9.28 -27.13 -5.19
N GLY A 319 -9.83 -26.82 -6.37
CA GLY A 319 -11.01 -25.97 -6.52
C GLY A 319 -10.74 -24.47 -6.35
N ARG A 320 -9.47 -24.04 -6.28
CA ARG A 320 -9.09 -22.62 -6.21
C ARG A 320 -8.12 -22.24 -7.33
N TYR A 321 -8.34 -21.06 -7.92
CA TYR A 321 -7.37 -20.45 -8.83
C TYR A 321 -6.13 -20.01 -8.06
N ARG A 322 -4.97 -20.52 -8.45
CA ARG A 322 -3.65 -20.07 -7.98
C ARG A 322 -2.87 -19.51 -9.15
N TRP A 323 -2.24 -18.37 -8.96
CA TRP A 323 -1.41 -17.72 -9.96
C TRP A 323 0.03 -18.23 -9.81
N ARG A 324 0.63 -18.67 -10.90
CA ARG A 324 1.99 -19.22 -10.92
C ARG A 324 2.77 -18.72 -12.13
N TRP A 325 4.07 -18.51 -11.95
CA TRP A 325 4.98 -18.28 -13.07
C TRP A 325 5.15 -19.55 -13.90
N ARG A 326 5.03 -19.43 -15.22
CA ARG A 326 5.31 -20.48 -16.21
C ARG A 326 6.29 -19.97 -17.25
N ILE A 327 7.16 -20.86 -17.73
CA ILE A 327 8.06 -20.53 -18.85
C ILE A 327 7.26 -20.53 -20.14
N MET A 328 7.29 -19.41 -20.85
CA MET A 328 6.72 -19.26 -22.18
C MET A 328 7.74 -19.56 -23.27
N GLU A 329 9.00 -19.19 -23.04
CA GLU A 329 10.07 -19.37 -24.01
C GLU A 329 11.43 -19.55 -23.31
N CYS A 330 12.15 -20.61 -23.67
CA CYS A 330 13.56 -20.74 -23.32
C CYS A 330 14.43 -20.11 -24.42
N PRO A 331 15.56 -19.49 -24.06
CA PRO A 331 16.46 -18.89 -25.04
C PRO A 331 17.10 -19.92 -25.97
N ALA A 332 17.75 -19.43 -27.02
CA ALA A 332 18.52 -20.28 -27.92
C ALA A 332 19.55 -21.11 -27.13
N GLY A 333 19.68 -22.38 -27.50
CA GLY A 333 20.55 -23.33 -26.83
C GLY A 333 19.93 -24.06 -25.64
N TYR A 334 18.67 -23.77 -25.32
CA TYR A 334 17.95 -24.45 -24.26
C TYR A 334 16.64 -25.03 -24.79
N THR A 335 16.26 -26.19 -24.26
CA THR A 335 14.96 -26.82 -24.46
C THR A 335 14.07 -26.57 -23.27
N LEU A 336 12.78 -26.33 -23.50
CA LEU A 336 11.79 -26.23 -22.44
C LEU A 336 11.51 -27.62 -21.83
N SER A 337 11.83 -27.78 -20.55
CA SER A 337 11.38 -28.92 -19.75
C SER A 337 10.25 -28.45 -18.85
N ARG A 338 9.03 -28.91 -19.15
CA ARG A 338 7.82 -28.56 -18.39
C ARG A 338 7.05 -29.82 -18.02
N ASP A 339 6.51 -29.80 -16.80
CA ASP A 339 5.46 -30.72 -16.40
C ASP A 339 4.15 -29.94 -16.37
N ASN A 340 3.15 -30.41 -17.11
CA ASN A 340 1.86 -29.72 -17.15
C ASN A 340 1.18 -29.77 -15.79
N ASP A 341 1.42 -30.79 -14.97
CA ASP A 341 0.85 -30.98 -13.64
C ASP A 341 1.63 -30.29 -12.54
N TYR A 342 2.93 -30.06 -12.75
CA TYR A 342 3.83 -29.47 -11.78
C TYR A 342 4.56 -28.23 -12.34
N PRO A 343 3.93 -27.04 -12.30
CA PRO A 343 4.55 -25.77 -12.71
C PRO A 343 5.91 -25.47 -12.06
N ASP A 344 6.11 -25.95 -10.83
CA ASP A 344 7.35 -25.85 -10.07
C ASP A 344 8.50 -26.64 -10.71
N GLN A 345 8.22 -27.50 -11.68
CA GLN A 345 9.22 -28.25 -12.43
C GLN A 345 9.63 -27.57 -13.74
N ASP A 346 9.00 -26.44 -14.12
CA ASP A 346 9.35 -25.70 -15.32
C ASP A 346 10.81 -25.20 -15.22
N HIS A 347 11.63 -25.58 -16.19
CA HIS A 347 13.00 -25.10 -16.35
C HIS A 347 13.47 -25.19 -17.80
N CYS A 348 14.49 -24.39 -18.13
CA CYS A 348 15.19 -24.49 -19.41
C CYS A 348 16.39 -25.43 -19.26
N LYS A 349 16.38 -26.56 -19.97
CA LYS A 349 17.49 -27.50 -19.99
C LYS A 349 18.48 -27.12 -21.11
N PRO A 350 19.78 -26.92 -20.82
CA PRO A 350 20.77 -26.60 -21.85
C PRO A 350 20.99 -27.79 -22.79
N CYS A 351 21.26 -27.50 -24.07
CA CYS A 351 21.71 -28.50 -25.01
C CYS A 351 23.13 -28.99 -24.67
N GLU A 352 23.30 -30.30 -24.66
CA GLU A 352 24.56 -30.99 -24.33
C GLU A 352 25.51 -30.98 -25.53
N THR A 353 26.80 -31.21 -25.29
CA THR A 353 27.82 -31.32 -26.33
C THR A 353 27.42 -32.35 -27.40
N GLY A 354 27.66 -32.02 -28.66
CA GLY A 354 27.19 -32.80 -29.81
C GLY A 354 25.74 -32.47 -30.23
N THR A 355 25.05 -31.61 -29.50
CA THR A 355 23.74 -31.08 -29.87
C THR A 355 23.71 -29.56 -29.83
N PHE A 356 22.72 -28.96 -30.50
CA PHE A 356 22.57 -27.51 -30.54
C PHE A 356 21.12 -27.10 -30.72
N LEU A 357 20.87 -25.81 -30.48
CA LEU A 357 19.61 -25.18 -30.84
C LEU A 357 19.80 -23.67 -31.10
N LEU A 358 19.54 -23.22 -32.33
CA LEU A 358 19.81 -21.82 -32.73
C LEU A 358 18.64 -20.86 -32.50
N GLN A 359 17.46 -21.38 -32.14
CA GLN A 359 16.26 -20.59 -31.95
C GLN A 359 15.70 -20.75 -30.53
N PRO A 360 14.99 -19.75 -30.01
CA PRO A 360 14.24 -19.90 -28.76
C PRO A 360 13.17 -21.01 -28.84
N THR A 361 12.81 -21.60 -27.70
CA THR A 361 11.84 -22.70 -27.63
C THR A 361 10.61 -22.34 -26.83
N ARG A 362 9.45 -22.33 -27.52
CA ARG A 362 8.11 -22.19 -26.92
C ARG A 362 7.39 -23.52 -26.70
N ALA A 363 7.90 -24.60 -27.30
CA ALA A 363 7.27 -25.92 -27.34
C ALA A 363 8.31 -27.00 -27.03
N ASN A 364 7.88 -28.28 -27.05
CA ASN A 364 8.71 -29.48 -26.88
C ASN A 364 9.65 -29.72 -28.07
N LEU A 365 10.45 -28.71 -28.39
CA LEU A 365 11.57 -28.79 -29.31
C LEU A 365 12.74 -29.43 -28.56
N THR A 366 13.34 -30.44 -29.18
CA THR A 366 14.52 -31.12 -28.66
C THR A 366 15.79 -30.54 -29.30
N CYS A 367 16.92 -30.67 -28.62
CA CYS A 367 18.20 -30.29 -29.19
C CYS A 367 18.48 -31.11 -30.45
N LEU A 368 19.00 -30.45 -31.48
CA LEU A 368 19.32 -31.05 -32.76
C LEU A 368 20.72 -31.65 -32.72
N LEU A 369 20.92 -32.81 -33.34
CA LEU A 369 22.24 -33.40 -33.50
C LEU A 369 23.15 -32.48 -34.31
N CYS A 370 24.42 -32.42 -33.94
CA CYS A 370 25.39 -31.62 -34.67
C CYS A 370 25.48 -32.08 -36.14
N PRO A 371 25.36 -31.15 -37.12
CA PRO A 371 25.47 -31.51 -38.53
C PRO A 371 26.88 -31.99 -38.85
N MET A 372 27.00 -32.77 -39.93
CA MET A 372 28.29 -33.23 -40.42
C MET A 372 29.21 -32.04 -40.75
N GLY A 373 30.47 -32.10 -40.29
CA GLY A 373 31.42 -31.00 -40.43
C GLY A 373 31.21 -29.86 -39.44
N GLY A 374 30.24 -29.97 -38.53
CA GLY A 374 30.05 -29.06 -37.41
C GLY A 374 30.71 -29.55 -36.12
N VAL A 375 31.07 -28.60 -35.26
CA VAL A 375 31.47 -28.80 -33.87
C VAL A 375 30.47 -28.07 -32.99
N CYS A 376 29.73 -28.82 -32.18
CA CYS A 376 28.69 -28.28 -31.31
C CYS A 376 29.10 -28.51 -29.85
N ASP A 377 29.47 -27.44 -29.15
CA ASP A 377 29.88 -27.53 -27.74
C ASP A 377 28.69 -27.67 -26.78
N GLY A 378 27.48 -27.52 -27.31
CA GLY A 378 26.22 -27.41 -26.57
C GLY A 378 25.59 -26.04 -26.79
N LEU A 379 24.51 -25.77 -26.07
CA LEU A 379 23.77 -24.51 -26.16
C LEU A 379 23.42 -24.14 -27.61
N ASN A 380 23.64 -22.87 -27.98
CA ASN A 380 23.42 -22.31 -29.31
C ASN A 380 24.73 -22.19 -30.12
N ILE A 381 25.77 -22.93 -29.75
CA ILE A 381 27.10 -22.81 -30.34
C ILE A 381 27.30 -23.91 -31.38
N VAL A 382 27.44 -23.51 -32.65
CA VAL A 382 27.74 -24.41 -33.77
C VAL A 382 28.88 -23.82 -34.58
N ARG A 383 30.06 -24.41 -34.53
CA ARG A 383 31.25 -24.00 -35.30
C ARG A 383 31.46 -24.94 -36.48
N ALA A 384 32.06 -24.47 -37.56
CA ALA A 384 32.52 -25.40 -38.61
C ALA A 384 33.86 -26.03 -38.21
N ALA A 385 33.98 -27.34 -38.37
CA ALA A 385 35.22 -28.09 -38.16
C ALA A 385 36.28 -27.71 -39.21
N GLN A 386 37.52 -28.19 -39.02
CA GLN A 386 38.58 -28.05 -40.01
C GLN A 386 38.13 -28.63 -41.37
N ASP A 387 38.51 -27.97 -42.47
CA ASP A 387 38.05 -28.27 -43.84
C ASP A 387 36.54 -28.06 -44.09
N TYR A 388 35.84 -27.35 -43.21
CA TYR A 388 34.45 -26.93 -43.42
C TYR A 388 34.27 -25.42 -43.22
N TRP A 389 33.23 -24.85 -43.81
CA TRP A 389 32.78 -23.47 -43.60
C TRP A 389 31.27 -23.44 -43.32
N ARG A 390 30.81 -22.40 -42.62
CA ARG A 390 29.42 -22.21 -42.19
C ARG A 390 28.82 -20.98 -42.86
N ARG A 391 27.66 -21.11 -43.50
CA ARG A 391 26.91 -19.93 -43.97
C ARG A 391 26.21 -19.25 -42.79
N ASP A 392 26.51 -17.98 -42.57
CA ASP A 392 25.80 -17.20 -41.55
C ASP A 392 24.39 -16.86 -42.04
N VAL A 393 23.38 -17.49 -41.43
CA VAL A 393 21.97 -17.29 -41.77
C VAL A 393 21.50 -15.86 -41.40
N ALA A 394 22.27 -15.14 -40.59
CA ALA A 394 21.96 -13.78 -40.11
C ALA A 394 21.98 -12.70 -41.21
N SER A 395 22.65 -12.93 -42.35
CA SER A 395 22.80 -11.90 -43.41
C SER A 395 21.80 -12.02 -44.57
N SER A 396 21.15 -13.17 -44.79
CA SER A 396 20.31 -13.40 -45.98
C SER A 396 18.80 -13.19 -45.79
N ARG A 397 18.30 -12.91 -44.58
CA ARG A 397 16.84 -12.78 -44.30
C ARG A 397 16.41 -11.45 -43.68
N ARG A 398 17.08 -10.34 -43.98
CA ARG A 398 16.63 -9.02 -43.49
C ARG A 398 15.41 -8.45 -44.22
N THR A 399 14.89 -9.08 -45.27
CA THR A 399 13.93 -8.38 -46.14
C THR A 399 12.53 -8.98 -46.30
N GLU A 400 12.25 -10.27 -46.11
CA GLU A 400 10.88 -10.75 -46.41
C GLU A 400 10.37 -11.85 -45.46
N LEU A 401 9.17 -11.59 -44.93
CA LEU A 401 8.23 -12.48 -44.21
C LEU A 401 8.36 -12.62 -42.69
N ALA A 402 7.85 -11.59 -42.01
CA ALA A 402 7.28 -11.67 -40.66
C ALA A 402 5.94 -12.46 -40.61
N VAL A 403 5.82 -13.57 -41.34
CA VAL A 403 4.54 -14.31 -41.46
C VAL A 403 4.77 -15.78 -41.09
N ASN A 404 4.33 -16.17 -39.89
CA ASN A 404 4.07 -17.55 -39.48
C ASN A 404 5.24 -18.56 -39.35
N MET A 405 6.48 -18.14 -39.03
CA MET A 405 7.60 -19.05 -38.72
C MET A 405 7.62 -19.59 -37.27
N SER A 406 6.48 -19.93 -36.67
CA SER A 406 6.47 -20.46 -35.28
C SER A 406 7.00 -21.89 -35.13
N THR A 407 7.32 -22.60 -36.22
CA THR A 407 7.74 -24.02 -36.15
C THR A 407 8.90 -24.43 -37.05
N ALA A 408 9.39 -23.55 -37.94
CA ALA A 408 10.48 -23.92 -38.86
C ALA A 408 11.82 -23.90 -38.13
N LEU A 409 12.38 -25.09 -37.88
CA LEU A 409 13.70 -25.30 -37.29
C LEU A 409 14.80 -24.58 -38.10
N ILE A 410 15.59 -23.74 -37.44
CA ILE A 410 16.79 -23.13 -38.02
C ILE A 410 17.95 -24.13 -37.93
N TYR A 411 18.44 -24.58 -39.09
CA TYR A 411 19.64 -25.39 -39.22
C TYR A 411 20.80 -24.53 -39.76
N PRO A 412 22.01 -24.66 -39.21
CA PRO A 412 23.19 -24.07 -39.81
C PRO A 412 23.53 -24.83 -41.10
N GLU A 413 23.84 -24.10 -42.15
CA GLU A 413 24.31 -24.69 -43.41
C GLU A 413 25.83 -24.78 -43.35
N ILE A 414 26.36 -26.01 -43.33
CA ILE A 414 27.79 -26.29 -43.28
C ILE A 414 28.21 -27.00 -44.58
N PHE A 415 29.32 -26.54 -45.16
CA PHE A 415 29.82 -27.00 -46.45
C PHE A 415 31.29 -27.38 -46.33
N ARG A 416 31.70 -28.42 -47.07
CA ARG A 416 33.10 -28.86 -47.11
C ARG A 416 33.92 -27.92 -48.00
N CYS A 417 35.08 -27.51 -47.52
CA CYS A 417 36.10 -26.80 -48.29
C CYS A 417 36.98 -27.78 -49.08
N PRO A 418 37.69 -27.33 -50.13
CA PRO A 418 38.83 -28.08 -50.63
C PRO A 418 39.86 -28.32 -49.53
N PRO A 419 40.55 -29.48 -49.54
CA PRO A 419 41.53 -29.81 -48.52
C PRO A 419 42.56 -28.70 -48.32
N GLY A 420 42.74 -28.25 -47.07
CA GLY A 420 43.72 -27.21 -46.72
C GLY A 420 43.31 -25.78 -47.11
N ALA A 421 42.08 -25.55 -47.56
CA ALA A 421 41.59 -24.20 -47.82
C ALA A 421 41.08 -23.50 -46.55
N CYS A 422 40.52 -24.23 -45.57
CA CYS A 422 39.83 -23.67 -44.41
C CYS A 422 40.33 -24.28 -43.07
N GLN A 423 40.50 -23.44 -42.05
CA GLN A 423 40.79 -23.86 -40.66
C GLN A 423 39.53 -24.22 -39.86
N GLY A 424 38.34 -23.97 -40.41
CA GLY A 424 37.07 -24.07 -39.69
C GLY A 424 36.52 -22.70 -39.29
N ASP A 425 35.25 -22.67 -38.87
CA ASP A 425 34.50 -21.48 -38.45
C ASP A 425 34.73 -20.22 -39.31
N ASN A 426 34.71 -20.38 -40.64
CA ASN A 426 34.92 -19.31 -41.63
C ASN A 426 36.31 -18.66 -41.60
N ILE A 427 37.32 -19.37 -41.09
CA ILE A 427 38.73 -18.94 -41.09
C ILE A 427 39.49 -19.63 -42.25
N CYS A 428 40.15 -18.84 -43.09
CA CYS A 428 40.91 -19.30 -44.24
C CYS A 428 42.37 -19.66 -43.93
N GLN A 429 42.93 -20.66 -44.64
CA GLN A 429 44.37 -20.92 -44.67
C GLN A 429 45.04 -20.23 -45.88
N ASN A 430 46.34 -19.95 -45.77
CA ASN A 430 47.24 -19.63 -46.89
C ASN A 430 46.80 -18.47 -47.81
N ASN A 431 46.26 -17.37 -47.25
CA ASN A 431 45.76 -16.23 -48.02
C ASN A 431 44.67 -16.59 -49.06
N ALA A 432 43.99 -17.73 -48.91
CA ALA A 432 42.89 -18.09 -49.79
C ALA A 432 41.75 -17.07 -49.65
N THR A 433 41.26 -16.58 -50.80
CA THR A 433 40.12 -15.66 -50.90
C THR A 433 39.09 -16.22 -51.89
N GLY A 434 37.81 -15.97 -51.67
CA GLY A 434 36.73 -16.31 -52.60
C GLY A 434 35.79 -17.42 -52.12
N PRO A 435 34.80 -17.84 -52.93
CA PRO A 435 33.69 -18.72 -52.52
C PRO A 435 34.13 -20.10 -52.03
N VAL A 436 35.37 -20.49 -52.34
CA VAL A 436 36.04 -21.73 -51.95
C VAL A 436 36.45 -21.73 -50.47
N CYS A 437 36.59 -20.54 -49.89
CA CYS A 437 37.00 -20.31 -48.50
C CYS A 437 35.91 -19.63 -47.64
N GLY A 438 34.71 -19.47 -48.23
CA GLY A 438 33.59 -18.77 -47.63
C GLY A 438 33.29 -17.47 -48.36
N VAL A 439 32.01 -17.20 -48.59
CA VAL A 439 31.48 -15.94 -49.13
C VAL A 439 31.61 -14.82 -48.09
N CYS A 440 32.81 -14.62 -47.55
CA CYS A 440 33.13 -13.67 -46.49
C CYS A 440 33.70 -12.37 -47.08
N ARG A 441 32.79 -11.52 -47.53
CA ARG A 441 32.66 -10.19 -46.93
C ARG A 441 31.22 -9.97 -46.54
#